data_AF-A0A552G6A4-F1
#
_entry.id   AF-A0A552G6A4-F1
#
_cell.length_a   1.000
_cell.length_b   1.000
_cell.length_c   1.000
_cell.angle_alpha   90.00
_cell.angle_beta   90.00
_cell.angle_gamma   90.00
#
_symmetry.space_group_name_H-M   'P 1'
#
loop_
_entity.id
_entity.type
_entity.pdbx_description
1 polymer ?
#
loop_
_entity_poly.entity_id
_entity_poly.type
_entity_poly.pdbx_seq_one_letter_code
_entity_poly.pdbx_strand_id
1 'polypeptide(L)' 'MRTELVTIYQQQLRYFNREAELIPTPAEVAKQERQEKVLALQQIEQLKSRLRELGADLEGI' A
#
# COMPACT_ATOMS: atom_id res chain seq x y z
N MET A 1 -4.90 -20.06 18.98
CA MET A 1 -6.22 -20.35 18.38
C MET A 1 -6.38 -19.46 17.17
N ARG A 2 -6.81 -19.99 16.01
CA ARG A 2 -7.04 -19.21 14.78
C ARG A 2 -8.43 -18.60 14.82
N THR A 3 -8.58 -17.32 14.51
CA THR A 3 -9.75 -16.50 14.89
C THR A 3 -10.35 -15.75 13.72
N GLU A 4 -10.49 -16.45 12.61
CA GLU A 4 -10.95 -15.89 11.34
C GLU A 4 -12.26 -16.60 10.95
N LEU A 5 -13.23 -15.85 10.42
CA LEU A 5 -14.50 -16.39 9.92
C LEU A 5 -14.48 -16.41 8.38
N VAL A 6 -15.10 -17.42 7.77
CA VAL A 6 -15.21 -17.56 6.31
C VAL A 6 -16.66 -17.37 5.88
N THR A 7 -16.91 -16.43 4.99
CA THR A 7 -18.25 -16.09 4.48
C THR A 7 -18.20 -15.79 2.98
N ILE A 8 -19.36 -15.82 2.31
CA ILE A 8 -19.50 -15.38 0.91
C ILE A 8 -19.73 -13.87 0.88
N TYR A 9 -18.87 -13.13 0.19
CA TYR A 9 -19.00 -11.69 -0.06
C TYR A 9 -18.63 -11.39 -1.52
N GLN A 10 -19.44 -10.59 -2.22
CA GLN A 10 -19.25 -10.29 -3.65
C GLN A 10 -19.09 -11.56 -4.52
N GLN A 11 -19.91 -12.59 -4.25
CA GLN A 11 -19.84 -13.90 -4.91
C GLN A 11 -18.51 -14.66 -4.73
N GLN A 12 -17.71 -14.32 -3.72
CA GLN A 12 -16.41 -14.95 -3.44
C GLN A 12 -16.30 -15.37 -1.97
N LEU A 13 -15.54 -16.44 -1.70
CA LEU A 13 -15.16 -16.81 -0.33
C LEU A 13 -14.17 -15.80 0.23
N ARG A 14 -14.50 -15.22 1.37
CA ARG A 14 -13.73 -14.16 2.02
C ARG A 14 -13.56 -14.43 3.51
N TYR A 15 -12.39 -14.02 4.04
CA TYR A 15 -12.07 -14.12 5.46
C TYR A 15 -12.37 -12.80 6.16
N PHE A 16 -12.88 -12.88 7.39
CA PHE A 16 -13.12 -11.72 8.25
C PHE A 16 -12.43 -11.92 9.60
N ASN A 17 -11.94 -10.83 10.18
CA ASN A 17 -11.35 -10.85 11.52
C ASN A 17 -12.45 -10.90 12.60
N ARG A 18 -12.06 -10.92 13.87
CA ARG A 18 -13.00 -10.94 15.02
C ARG A 18 -13.87 -9.69 15.12
N GLU A 19 -13.43 -8.59 14.53
CA GLU A 19 -14.11 -7.30 14.50
C GLU A 19 -15.05 -7.18 13.27
N ALA A 20 -15.27 -8.29 12.55
CA ALA A 20 -16.05 -8.38 11.32
C ALA A 20 -15.51 -7.52 10.17
N GLU A 21 -14.21 -7.22 10.18
CA GLU A 21 -13.51 -6.55 9.09
C GLU A 21 -13.00 -7.54 8.07
N LEU A 22 -13.12 -7.19 6.78
CA LEU A 22 -12.67 -8.02 5.67
C LEU A 22 -11.15 -8.12 5.66
N ILE A 23 -10.64 -9.35 5.70
CA ILE A 23 -9.21 -9.61 5.54
C ILE A 23 -8.89 -9.60 4.04
N PRO A 24 -8.02 -8.69 3.57
CA PRO A 24 -7.63 -8.65 2.16
C PRO A 24 -6.87 -9.93 1.77
N THR A 25 -7.01 -10.34 0.52
CA THR A 25 -6.22 -11.46 -0.02
C THR A 25 -4.75 -11.05 -0.19
N PRO A 26 -3.80 -12.00 -0.19
CA PRO A 26 -2.40 -11.71 -0.43
C PRO A 26 -2.16 -10.95 -1.75
N ALA A 27 -2.96 -11.21 -2.78
CA ALA A 27 -2.86 -10.51 -4.07
C ALA A 27 -3.33 -9.04 -3.98
N GLU A 28 -4.38 -8.77 -3.20
CA GLU A 28 -4.86 -7.41 -2.94
C GLU A 28 -3.83 -6.61 -2.13
N VAL A 29 -3.25 -7.22 -1.07
CA VAL A 29 -2.16 -6.62 -0.29
C VAL A 29 -0.97 -6.30 -1.19
N ALA A 30 -0.50 -7.27 -1.99
CA ALA A 30 0.64 -7.04 -2.88
C ALA A 30 0.36 -5.96 -3.94
N LYS A 31 -0.88 -5.82 -4.41
CA LYS A 31 -1.28 -4.74 -5.33
C LYS A 31 -1.24 -3.39 -4.63
N GLN A 32 -1.75 -3.31 -3.40
CA GLN A 32 -1.71 -2.09 -2.59
C GLN A 32 -0.27 -1.65 -2.32
N GLU A 33 0.59 -2.55 -1.85
CA GLU A 33 2.00 -2.24 -1.57
C GLU A 33 2.75 -1.72 -2.81
N ARG A 34 2.47 -2.29 -3.99
CA ARG A 34 3.04 -1.80 -5.26
C ARG A 34 2.57 -0.39 -5.57
N GLN A 35 1.28 -0.10 -5.37
CA GLN A 35 0.73 1.21 -5.65
C GLN A 35 1.28 2.27 -4.69
N GLU A 36 1.39 1.95 -3.40
CA GLU A 36 2.00 2.82 -2.39
C GLU A 36 3.47 3.11 -2.71
N LYS A 37 4.22 2.08 -3.13
CA LYS A 37 5.62 2.26 -3.55
C LYS A 37 5.74 3.20 -4.74
N VAL A 38 4.89 3.07 -5.75
CA VAL A 38 4.90 3.97 -6.93
C VAL A 38 4.59 5.40 -6.52
N LEU A 39 3.58 5.61 -5.67
CA LEU A 39 3.22 6.94 -5.17
C LEU A 39 4.35 7.57 -4.33
N ALA A 40 5.02 6.78 -3.49
CA ALA A 40 6.15 7.25 -2.71
C ALA A 40 7.32 7.65 -3.61
N LEU A 41 7.63 6.87 -4.64
CA LEU A 41 8.68 7.20 -5.61
C LEU A 41 8.36 8.48 -6.39
N GLN A 42 7.10 8.67 -6.80
CA GLN A 42 6.66 9.89 -7.46
C GLN A 42 6.82 11.12 -6.56
N GLN A 43 6.45 11.01 -5.28
CA GLN A 43 6.63 12.08 -4.31
C GLN A 43 8.11 12.41 -4.08
N ILE A 44 8.96 11.38 -3.97
CA ILE A 44 10.42 11.58 -3.86
C ILE A 44 10.95 12.34 -5.07
N GLU A 45 10.55 11.98 -6.29
CA GLU A 45 11.05 12.66 -7.49
C GLU A 45 10.56 14.12 -7.57
N GLN A 46 9.31 14.38 -7.18
CA GLN A 46 8.80 15.75 -7.08
C GLN A 46 9.57 16.57 -6.04
N LEU A 47 9.86 16.00 -4.88
CA LEU A 47 10.64 16.68 -3.84
C LEU A 47 12.08 16.93 -4.30
N LYS A 48 12.73 15.95 -4.94
CA LYS A 48 14.06 16.12 -5.55
C LYS A 48 14.06 17.23 -6.58
N SER A 49 13.05 17.30 -7.45
CA SER A 49 12.91 18.39 -8.41
C SER A 49 12.83 19.74 -7.73
N ARG A 50 11.97 19.89 -6.72
CA ARG A 50 11.82 21.15 -5.97
C ARG A 50 13.10 21.56 -5.25
N LEU A 51 13.85 20.59 -4.71
CA LEU A 51 15.13 20.87 -4.06
C LEU A 51 16.19 21.34 -5.06
N ARG A 52 16.27 20.72 -6.24
CA ARG A 52 17.11 21.19 -7.36
C ARG A 52 16.75 22.62 -7.77
N GLU A 53 15.46 22.93 -7.89
CA GLU A 53 14.97 24.29 -8.21
C GLU A 53 15.39 25.33 -7.15
N LEU A 54 15.50 24.92 -5.88
CA LEU A 54 15.95 25.77 -4.78
C LEU A 54 17.48 25.88 -4.68
N GLY A 55 18.24 25.29 -5.61
CA GLY A 55 19.70 25.33 -5.63
C GLY A 55 20.37 24.40 -4.61
N ALA A 56 19.61 23.51 -3.98
CA ALA A 56 20.14 22.45 -3.12
C ALA A 56 20.37 21.20 -3.96
N ASP A 57 21.57 21.06 -4.51
CA ASP A 57 21.97 19.83 -5.18
C ASP A 57 22.37 18.78 -4.13
N LEU A 58 21.51 17.78 -3.94
CA LEU A 58 21.71 16.67 -3.00
C LEU A 58 22.22 15.42 -3.73
N GLU A 59 23.16 15.58 -4.68
CA GLU A 59 23.97 14.45 -5.13
C GLU A 59 24.97 14.06 -4.03
N GLY A 60 24.51 13.30 -3.02
CA GLY A 60 25.41 12.76 -2.00
C GLY A 60 24.85 12.36 -0.64
N ILE A 61 23.56 12.00 -0.53
CA ILE A 61 23.00 11.35 0.67
C ILE A 61 22.38 10.00 0.27
#